data_AF-A0A929UI14-F1
#
_entry.id   AF-A0A929UI14-F1
#
_cell.length_a   1.000
_cell.length_b   1.000
_cell.length_c   1.000
_cell.angle_alpha   90.00
_cell.angle_beta   90.00
_cell.angle_gamma   90.00
#
_symmetry.space_group_name_H-M   'P 1'
#
loop_
_entity.id
_entity.type
_entity.pdbx_description
1 polymer ?
#
loop_
_entity_poly.entity_id
_entity_poly.type
_entity_poly.pdbx_seq_one_letter_code
_entity_poly.pdbx_strand_id
1 'polypeptide(L)' 'VIYSHEEIEKAIFHAVRIMNERVQEQLGLSFNEAGMLLSAVGDLRFCQVVDPERTVMMCVPRKMMKGLF' A
#
# COMPACT_ATOMS: atom_id res chain seq x y z
N VAL A 1 0.70 1.17 4.83
CA VAL A 1 1.86 1.96 4.33
C VAL A 1 1.37 3.38 4.14
N ILE A 2 2.12 4.39 4.58
CA ILE A 2 1.80 5.81 4.37
C ILE A 2 2.93 6.40 3.55
N TYR A 3 2.62 7.21 2.54
CA TYR A 3 3.61 7.83 1.68
C TYR A 3 3.16 9.23 1.27
N SER A 4 4.09 10.17 1.22
CA SER A 4 3.89 11.56 0.80
C SER A 4 4.75 11.87 -0.42
N HIS A 5 4.20 12.64 -1.35
CA HIS A 5 4.94 13.14 -2.51
C HIS A 5 4.27 14.41 -3.04
N GLU A 6 5.02 15.33 -3.65
CA GLU A 6 4.48 16.56 -4.29
C GLU A 6 3.34 16.24 -5.29
N GLU A 7 3.60 15.33 -6.23
CA GLU A 7 2.61 14.75 -7.13
C GLU A 7 1.82 13.59 -6.49
N ILE A 8 0.50 13.64 -6.58
CA ILE A 8 -0.39 12.63 -5.98
C ILE A 8 -0.23 11.25 -6.62
N GLU A 9 -0.04 11.17 -7.93
CA GLU A 9 0.12 9.92 -8.67
C GLU A 9 1.36 9.16 -8.20
N LYS A 10 2.44 9.89 -7.89
CA LYS A 10 3.66 9.32 -7.32
C LYS A 10 3.43 8.85 -5.90
N ALA A 11 2.69 9.61 -5.08
CA ALA A 11 2.34 9.19 -3.73
C ALA A 11 1.55 7.86 -3.73
N ILE A 12 0.57 7.76 -4.64
CA ILE A 12 -0.24 6.55 -4.87
C ILE A 12 0.64 5.38 -5.31
N PHE A 13 1.44 5.57 -6.35
CA PHE A 13 2.27 4.52 -6.93
C PHE A 13 3.24 3.95 -5.88
N HIS A 14 3.93 4.81 -5.13
CA HIS A 14 4.88 4.38 -4.12
C HIS A 14 4.20 3.69 -2.92
N ALA A 15 3.07 4.20 -2.44
CA ALA A 15 2.33 3.55 -1.36
C ALA A 15 1.90 2.12 -1.71
N VAL A 16 1.40 1.91 -2.94
CA VAL A 16 0.99 0.58 -3.44
C VAL A 16 2.21 -0.31 -3.68
N ARG A 17 3.28 0.21 -4.31
CA ARG A 17 4.50 -0.55 -4.60
C ARG A 17 5.16 -1.10 -3.34
N ILE A 18 5.31 -0.25 -2.31
CA ILE A 18 5.89 -0.63 -1.01
C ILE A 18 4.99 -1.64 -0.30
N MET A 19 3.67 -1.50 -0.38
CA MET A 19 2.77 -2.49 0.21
C MET A 19 2.86 -3.84 -0.52
N ASN A 20 2.99 -3.84 -1.85
CA ASN A 20 3.15 -5.07 -2.62
C ASN A 20 4.42 -5.81 -2.19
N GLU A 21 5.54 -5.12 -2.00
CA GLU A 21 6.77 -5.73 -1.47
C GLU A 21 6.56 -6.35 -0.10
N ARG A 22 5.91 -5.64 0.82
CA ARG A 22 5.60 -6.18 2.16
C ARG A 22 4.73 -7.43 2.11
N VAL A 23 3.74 -7.46 1.22
CA VAL A 23 2.87 -8.64 1.04
C VAL A 23 3.65 -9.81 0.45
N GLN A 24 4.51 -9.56 -0.54
CA GLN A 24 5.41 -10.59 -1.10
C GLN A 24 6.30 -11.18 0.00
N GLU A 25 6.97 -10.32 0.78
CA GLU A 25 7.88 -10.74 1.86
C GLU A 25 7.18 -11.53 2.96
N GLN A 26 5.99 -11.09 3.40
CA GLN A 26 5.29 -11.74 4.51
C GLN A 26 4.57 -13.03 4.12
N LEU A 27 4.08 -13.12 2.88
CA LEU A 27 3.27 -14.25 2.44
C LEU A 27 4.02 -15.21 1.50
N GLY A 28 5.21 -14.84 1.03
CA GLY A 28 5.98 -15.61 0.05
C GLY A 28 5.35 -15.63 -1.34
N LEU A 29 4.55 -14.61 -1.67
CA LEU A 29 3.85 -14.49 -2.94
C LEU A 29 4.75 -13.86 -4.01
N SER A 30 4.52 -14.18 -5.28
CA SER A 30 5.11 -13.45 -6.39
C SER A 30 4.54 -12.03 -6.50
N PHE A 31 5.22 -11.16 -7.25
CA PHE A 31 4.77 -9.79 -7.51
C PHE A 31 3.33 -9.72 -8.04
N ASN A 32 2.98 -10.61 -8.97
CA ASN A 32 1.65 -10.65 -9.57
C ASN A 32 0.60 -11.15 -8.58
N GLU A 33 0.89 -12.20 -7.81
CA GLU A 33 -0.03 -12.73 -6.81
C GLU A 33 -0.30 -11.73 -5.68
N ALA A 34 0.75 -11.08 -5.16
CA ALA A 34 0.63 -10.03 -4.17
C ALA A 34 -0.10 -8.80 -4.72
N GLY A 35 0.14 -8.44 -5.98
CA GLY A 35 -0.58 -7.37 -6.68
C GLY A 35 -2.07 -7.67 -6.83
N MET A 36 -2.42 -8.89 -7.26
CA MET A 36 -3.82 -9.33 -7.35
C MET A 36 -4.49 -9.34 -5.97
N LEU A 37 -3.80 -9.81 -4.94
CA LEU A 37 -4.31 -9.80 -3.57
C LEU A 37 -4.58 -8.37 -3.11
N LEU A 38 -3.63 -7.45 -3.29
CA LEU A 38 -3.80 -6.05 -2.94
C LEU A 38 -4.94 -5.37 -3.70
N SER A 39 -5.15 -5.73 -4.96
CA SER A 39 -6.29 -5.24 -5.74
C SER A 39 -7.63 -5.74 -5.17
N ALA A 40 -7.66 -6.97 -4.65
CA ALA A 40 -8.88 -7.59 -4.13
C ALA A 40 -9.23 -7.14 -2.70
N VAL A 41 -8.25 -6.93 -1.83
CA VAL A 41 -8.48 -6.67 -0.38
C VAL A 41 -7.89 -5.37 0.13
N GLY A 42 -7.09 -4.68 -0.68
CA GLY A 42 -6.39 -3.47 -0.29
C GLY A 42 -7.24 -2.22 -0.50
N ASP A 43 -7.14 -1.30 0.46
CA ASP A 43 -7.80 0.01 0.40
C ASP A 43 -6.74 1.11 0.30
N LEU A 44 -6.73 1.83 -0.81
CA LEU A 44 -5.97 3.07 -0.93
C LEU A 44 -6.82 4.25 -0.44
N ARG A 45 -6.29 5.05 0.47
CA ARG A 45 -7.00 6.19 1.06
C ARG A 45 -6.15 7.45 1.01
N PHE A 46 -6.81 8.58 0.79
CA PHE A 46 -6.18 9.90 0.91
C PHE A 46 -6.15 10.31 2.38
N CYS A 47 -4.97 10.73 2.85
CA CYS A 47 -4.81 11.26 4.20
C CYS A 47 -5.02 12.78 4.17
N GLN A 48 -4.28 13.47 3.30
CA GLN A 48 -4.43 14.90 3.07
C GLN A 48 -3.98 15.25 1.66
N VAL A 49 -4.56 16.33 1.12
CA VAL A 49 -4.23 16.87 -0.22
C VAL A 49 -3.97 18.37 -0.21
N VAL A 50 -3.74 18.95 0.97
CA VAL A 50 -3.69 20.40 1.19
C VAL A 50 -2.30 20.91 1.51
N ASP A 51 -1.40 20.05 1.97
CA ASP A 51 0.00 20.38 2.29
C ASP A 51 0.88 20.36 1.03
N PRO A 52 2.09 20.97 1.01
CA PRO A 52 2.96 20.97 -0.17
C PRO A 52 3.17 19.58 -0.80
N GLU A 53 3.26 18.53 0.02
CA GLU A 53 3.19 17.14 -0.42
C GLU A 53 1.79 16.58 -0.21
N ARG A 54 1.33 15.69 -1.10
CA ARG A 54 0.08 14.94 -0.96
C ARG A 54 0.36 13.61 -0.28
N THR A 55 -0.46 13.24 0.71
CA THR A 55 -0.25 12.00 1.49
C THR A 55 -1.38 11.02 1.26
N VAL A 56 -1.00 9.78 0.99
CA VAL A 56 -1.92 8.65 0.89
C VAL A 56 -1.48 7.50 1.79
N MET A 57 -2.41 6.59 2.07
CA MET A 57 -2.12 5.36 2.78
C MET A 57 -2.70 4.15 2.05
N MET A 58 -1.88 3.12 1.88
CA MET A 58 -2.33 1.79 1.45
C MET A 58 -2.60 0.93 2.68
N CYS A 59 -3.84 0.48 2.84
CA CYS A 59 -4.32 -0.34 3.94
C CYS A 59 -4.57 -1.78 3.47
N VAL A 60 -4.24 -2.75 4.33
CA VAL A 60 -4.53 -4.17 4.13
C VAL A 60 -5.10 -4.71 5.43
N PRO A 61 -6.16 -5.55 5.40
CA PRO A 61 -6.70 -6.16 6.61
C PRO A 61 -5.62 -6.97 7.35
N ARG A 62 -5.51 -6.76 8.68
CA ARG A 62 -4.51 -7.46 9.51
C ARG A 62 -4.60 -8.99 9.41
N LYS A 63 -5.81 -9.53 9.21
CA LYS A 63 -6.05 -10.97 9.04
C LYS A 63 -5.30 -11.58 7.84
N MET A 64 -4.92 -10.75 6.87
CA MET A 64 -4.20 -11.18 5.67
C MET A 64 -2.69 -11.16 5.85
N MET A 65 -2.18 -10.52 6.91
CA MET A 65 -0.75 -10.34 7.16
C MET A 65 -0.31 -11.37 8.21
N LYS A 66 0.81 -12.07 7.96
CA LYS A 66 1.39 -12.97 8.96
C LYS A 66 2.18 -12.14 9.98
N GLY A 67 1.83 -12.25 11.27
CA GLY A 67 2.64 -11.69 12.36
C GLY A 67 2.04 -10.52 13.13
N LEU A 68 0.75 -10.58 13.50
CA LEU A 68 0.27 -9.71 14.57
C LEU A 68 -0.75 -10.41 15.47
N PHE A 69 -0.40 -11.61 15.92
CA PHE A 69 -0.70 -12.24 17.22
C PHE A 69 0.38 -13.29 17.48
#